data_AF-L7CDM2-F1
#
_entry.id   AF-L7CDM2-F1
#
_cell.length_a   1.000
_cell.length_b   1.000
_cell.length_c   1.000
_cell.angle_alpha   90.00
_cell.angle_beta   90.00
_cell.angle_gamma   90.00
#
_symmetry.space_group_name_H-M   'P 1'
#
loop_
_entity.id
_entity.type
_entity.pdbx_description
1 polymer ?
#
loop_
_entity_poly.entity_id
_entity_poly.type
_entity_poly.pdbx_seq_one_letter_code
_entity_poly.pdbx_strand_id
1 'polypeptide(L)'
;MIRLTNHPATEKPPVFRLGGMNKRLTRISKYLTFILRHEPQSIGLNLDADGFASVGELVSNANASGKSITVEQVHQVVAGHETPMFALSDDGQRIQAL
;
A
#
# COMPACT_ATOMS: atom_id res chain seq x y z
N MET A 1 -21.10 -8.92 -30.08
CA MET A 1 -20.46 -9.90 -29.18
C MET A 1 -19.35 -9.19 -28.44
N ILE A 2 -19.53 -8.95 -27.15
CA ILE A 2 -18.58 -8.21 -26.30
C ILE A 2 -17.43 -9.16 -25.97
N ARG A 3 -16.23 -8.90 -26.50
CA ARG A 3 -15.03 -9.64 -26.10
C ARG A 3 -14.57 -9.14 -24.74
N LEU A 4 -14.61 -10.05 -23.77
CA LEU A 4 -13.98 -9.93 -22.45
C LEU A 4 -12.45 -9.87 -22.65
N THR A 5 -11.89 -8.67 -22.81
CA THR A 5 -10.43 -8.49 -22.83
C THR A 5 -9.89 -8.62 -21.41
N ASN A 6 -9.52 -9.85 -21.07
CA ASN A 6 -8.15 -10.22 -20.67
C ASN A 6 -7.42 -9.15 -19.82
N HIS A 7 -7.38 -9.34 -18.51
CA HIS A 7 -6.43 -8.66 -17.63
C HIS A 7 -4.99 -9.05 -18.05
N PRO A 8 -4.12 -8.12 -18.48
CA PRO A 8 -2.72 -8.42 -18.68
C PRO A 8 -1.91 -8.14 -17.39
N ALA A 9 -0.99 -9.06 -17.11
CA ALA A 9 0.26 -8.87 -16.37
C ALA A 9 0.21 -8.34 -14.92
N THR A 10 0.69 -9.18 -13.99
CA THR A 10 1.52 -8.66 -12.88
C THR A 10 2.81 -9.46 -12.85
N GLU A 11 3.81 -8.90 -13.53
CA GLU A 11 5.21 -9.20 -13.34
C GLU A 11 5.55 -9.07 -11.85
N LYS A 12 6.42 -9.95 -11.35
CA LYS A 12 6.78 -10.00 -9.93
C LYS A 12 7.23 -8.60 -9.47
N PRO A 13 6.65 -8.01 -8.41
CA PRO A 13 7.06 -6.70 -7.94
C PRO A 13 8.56 -6.74 -7.56
N PRO A 14 9.29 -5.62 -7.75
CA PRO A 14 10.73 -5.57 -7.48
C PRO A 14 11.02 -5.99 -6.04
N VAL A 15 12.07 -6.80 -5.88
CA VAL A 15 12.45 -7.41 -4.61
C VAL A 15 13.15 -6.37 -3.75
N PHE A 16 12.38 -5.53 -3.03
CA PHE A 16 12.93 -4.64 -2.00
C PHE A 16 13.60 -5.49 -0.90
N ARG A 17 14.90 -5.27 -0.67
CA ARG A 17 15.65 -5.96 0.40
C ARG A 17 15.23 -5.39 1.75
N LEU A 18 14.28 -6.06 2.39
CA LEU A 18 13.76 -5.75 3.73
C LEU A 18 14.55 -6.58 4.75
N GLY A 19 15.83 -6.22 4.96
CA GLY A 19 16.82 -7.05 5.66
C GLY A 19 16.59 -7.29 7.16
N GLY A 20 15.60 -6.64 7.80
CA GLY A 20 15.38 -6.76 9.25
C GLY A 20 13.93 -6.70 9.71
N MET A 21 12.95 -6.66 8.80
CA MET A 21 11.53 -6.53 9.19
C MET A 21 10.82 -7.88 9.30
N ASN A 22 9.95 -7.99 10.30
CA ASN A 22 9.05 -9.13 10.49
C ASN A 22 8.37 -9.54 9.17
N LYS A 23 8.25 -10.86 8.90
CA LYS A 23 7.66 -11.41 7.66
C LYS A 23 6.29 -10.80 7.32
N ARG A 24 5.50 -10.45 8.35
CA ARG A 24 4.21 -9.78 8.19
C ARG A 24 4.35 -8.34 7.68
N LEU A 25 5.21 -7.52 8.28
CA LEU A 25 5.47 -6.14 7.85
C LEU A 25 6.02 -6.11 6.41
N THR A 26 6.88 -7.07 6.06
CA THR A 26 7.38 -7.25 4.69
C THR A 26 6.28 -7.54 3.65
N ARG A 27 5.22 -8.28 4.03
CA ARG A 27 4.06 -8.49 3.14
C ARG A 27 3.22 -7.22 3.02
N ILE A 28 3.07 -6.49 4.12
CA ILE A 28 2.32 -5.23 4.17
C ILE A 28 3.02 -4.18 3.32
N SER A 29 4.33 -3.99 3.45
CA SER A 29 5.08 -3.02 2.65
C SER A 29 4.95 -3.27 1.15
N LYS A 30 5.12 -4.52 0.71
CA LYS A 30 4.90 -4.91 -0.69
C LYS A 30 3.49 -4.60 -1.17
N TYR A 31 2.50 -4.86 -0.33
CA TYR A 31 1.10 -4.58 -0.65
C TYR A 31 0.82 -3.07 -0.72
N LEU A 32 1.34 -2.28 0.22
CA LEU A 32 1.20 -0.82 0.23
C LEU A 32 1.85 -0.20 -1.01
N THR A 33 3.06 -0.61 -1.37
CA THR A 33 3.71 -0.14 -2.61
C THR A 33 2.87 -0.50 -3.84
N PHE A 34 2.32 -1.72 -3.89
CA PHE A 34 1.49 -2.15 -5.01
C PHE A 34 0.22 -1.30 -5.13
N ILE A 35 -0.54 -1.14 -4.04
CA ILE A 35 -1.77 -0.37 -4.04
C ILE A 35 -1.50 1.12 -4.29
N LEU A 36 -0.53 1.74 -3.63
CA LEU A 36 -0.30 3.17 -3.75
C LEU A 36 0.31 3.59 -5.10
N ARG A 37 1.13 2.73 -5.74
CA ARG A 37 1.78 3.07 -7.02
C ARG A 37 1.10 2.48 -8.25
N HIS A 38 0.38 1.37 -8.14
CA HIS A 38 -0.17 0.68 -9.31
C HIS A 38 -1.69 0.69 -9.33
N GLU A 39 -2.35 0.38 -8.21
CA GLU A 39 -3.80 0.14 -8.23
C GLU A 39 -4.53 0.61 -6.96
N PRO A 40 -4.58 1.93 -6.67
CA PRO A 40 -5.30 2.44 -5.51
C PRO A 40 -6.81 2.13 -5.63
N GLN A 41 -7.33 2.19 -6.85
CA GLN A 41 -8.73 1.91 -7.17
C GLN A 41 -9.12 0.44 -6.98
N SER A 42 -8.17 -0.50 -6.93
CA SER A 42 -8.44 -1.95 -6.76
C SER A 42 -9.08 -2.26 -5.40
N ILE A 43 -8.81 -1.42 -4.39
CA ILE A 43 -9.49 -1.48 -3.10
C ILE A 43 -10.46 -0.31 -2.89
N GLY A 44 -10.74 0.49 -3.92
CA GLY A 44 -11.53 1.71 -3.76
C GLY A 44 -10.84 2.78 -2.92
N LEU A 45 -9.50 2.79 -2.88
CA LEU A 45 -8.74 3.86 -2.24
C LEU A 45 -8.68 5.06 -3.18
N ASN A 46 -9.03 6.23 -2.67
CA ASN A 46 -8.89 7.47 -3.39
C ASN A 46 -7.66 8.24 -2.91
N LEU A 47 -6.87 8.74 -3.87
CA LEU A 47 -5.75 9.62 -3.59
C LEU A 47 -6.24 11.07 -3.73
N ASP A 48 -5.83 11.93 -2.80
CA ASP A 48 -6.05 13.37 -2.87
C ASP A 48 -5.18 14.00 -3.98
N ALA A 49 -5.36 15.29 -4.26
CA ALA A 49 -4.65 16.01 -5.33
C ALA A 49 -3.12 15.94 -5.18
N ASP A 50 -2.64 15.89 -3.94
CA ASP A 50 -1.22 15.75 -3.59
C ASP A 50 -0.72 14.30 -3.59
N GLY A 51 -1.57 13.31 -3.93
CA GLY A 51 -1.20 11.89 -3.97
C GLY A 51 -1.21 11.20 -2.60
N PHE A 52 -1.88 11.80 -1.60
CA PHE A 52 -2.07 11.21 -0.28
C PHE A 52 -3.35 10.38 -0.20
N ALA A 53 -3.29 9.22 0.46
CA ALA A 53 -4.44 8.41 0.83
C ALA A 53 -4.69 8.46 2.33
N SER A 54 -5.95 8.40 2.76
CA SER A 54 -6.29 8.24 4.18
C SER A 54 -5.83 6.87 4.68
N VAL A 55 -5.04 6.83 5.76
CA VAL A 55 -4.57 5.57 6.38
C VAL A 55 -5.76 4.75 6.88
N GLY A 56 -6.78 5.41 7.44
CA GLY A 56 -8.01 4.76 7.88
C GLY A 56 -8.78 4.08 6.74
N GLU A 57 -8.97 4.77 5.60
CA GLU A 57 -9.61 4.18 4.42
C GLU A 57 -8.77 3.05 3.83
N LEU A 58 -7.45 3.24 3.72
CA LEU A 58 -6.54 2.20 3.25
C LEU A 58 -6.67 0.92 4.08
N VAL A 59 -6.68 1.06 5.41
CA VAL A 59 -6.81 -0.07 6.32
C VAL A 59 -8.19 -0.70 6.18
N SER A 60 -9.26 0.09 6.23
CA SER A 60 -10.64 -0.41 6.13
C SER A 60 -10.87 -1.16 4.81
N ASN A 61 -10.47 -0.57 3.69
CA ASN A 61 -10.60 -1.12 2.36
C ASN A 61 -9.73 -2.37 2.15
N ALA A 62 -8.51 -2.38 2.69
CA ALA A 62 -7.67 -3.56 2.65
C ALA A 62 -8.29 -4.72 3.44
N ASN A 63 -8.87 -4.44 4.62
CA ASN A 63 -9.58 -5.45 5.41
C ASN A 63 -10.84 -5.96 4.69
N ALA A 64 -11.61 -5.07 4.07
CA ALA A 64 -12.74 -5.44 3.22
C ALA A 64 -12.32 -6.32 2.02
N SER A 65 -11.13 -6.08 1.48
CA SER A 65 -10.51 -6.88 0.41
C SER A 65 -9.88 -8.20 0.90
N GLY A 66 -10.08 -8.56 2.17
CA GLY A 66 -9.60 -9.81 2.77
C GLY A 66 -8.14 -9.79 3.26
N LYS A 67 -7.52 -8.61 3.40
CA LYS A 67 -6.25 -8.48 4.15
C LYS A 67 -6.52 -8.32 5.65
N SER A 68 -5.47 -8.47 6.46
CA SER A 68 -5.52 -8.17 7.91
C SER A 68 -4.40 -7.20 8.24
N ILE A 69 -4.65 -5.92 7.96
CA ILE A 69 -3.71 -4.82 8.14
C ILE A 69 -4.28 -3.88 9.21
N THR A 70 -3.43 -3.31 10.06
CA THR A 70 -3.82 -2.28 11.02
C THR A 70 -3.05 -0.99 10.79
N VAL A 71 -3.57 0.13 11.29
CA VAL A 71 -2.92 1.44 11.24
C VAL A 71 -1.51 1.37 11.84
N GLU A 72 -1.37 0.75 13.01
CA GLU A 72 -0.07 0.56 13.66
C GLU A 72 0.92 -0.16 12.75
N GLN A 73 0.50 -1.19 12.02
CA GLN A 73 1.37 -1.90 11.10
C GLN A 73 1.79 -1.06 9.90
N VAL A 74 0.91 -0.18 9.41
CA VAL A 74 1.26 0.79 8.37
C VAL A 74 2.34 1.72 8.91
N HIS A 75 2.18 2.26 10.11
CA HIS A 75 3.17 3.16 10.73
C HIS A 75 4.50 2.44 10.99
N GLN A 76 4.47 1.19 11.45
CA GLN A 76 5.66 0.36 11.64
C GLN A 76 6.38 0.09 10.32
N VAL A 77 5.64 -0.11 9.22
CA VAL A 77 6.25 -0.19 7.90
C VAL A 77 6.93 1.13 7.57
N VAL A 78 6.25 2.27 7.64
CA VAL A 78 6.85 3.59 7.33
C VAL A 78 8.12 3.85 8.16
N ALA A 79 8.08 3.58 9.47
CA ALA A 79 9.21 3.79 10.37
C ALA A 79 10.35 2.77 10.24
N GLY A 80 10.06 1.58 9.72
CA GLY A 80 11.01 0.45 9.66
C GLY A 80 11.92 0.44 8.44
N HIS A 81 11.80 1.41 7.54
CA HIS A 81 12.65 1.50 6.34
C HIS A 81 13.80 2.49 6.53
N GLU A 82 15.02 2.03 6.27
CA GLU A 82 16.24 2.87 6.23
C GLU A 82 16.19 3.91 5.10
N THR A 83 15.42 3.62 4.05
CA THR A 83 15.12 4.55 2.95
C THR A 83 13.61 4.84 2.95
N PRO A 84 13.18 6.10 3.04
CA PRO A 84 11.75 6.42 3.12
C PRO A 84 11.05 6.06 1.82
N MET A 85 10.33 4.93 1.82
CA MET A 85 9.49 4.48 0.69
C MET A 85 8.08 5.07 0.76
N PHE A 86 7.70 5.60 1.92
CA PHE A 86 6.38 6.15 2.19
C PHE A 86 6.55 7.43 3.01
N ALA A 87 5.67 8.40 2.79
CA ALA A 87 5.54 9.58 3.60
C ALA A 87 4.21 9.55 4.35
N LEU A 88 4.23 9.97 5.61
CA LEU A 88 3.01 10.28 6.36
C LEU A 88 2.81 11.80 6.37
N SER A 89 1.56 12.23 6.39
CA SER A 89 1.21 13.64 6.64
C SER A 89 1.52 14.01 8.10
N ASP A 90 1.55 15.31 8.41
CA ASP A 90 1.92 15.85 9.74
C ASP A 90 1.06 15.25 10.86
N ASP A 91 -0.24 15.08 10.63
CA ASP A 91 -1.17 14.44 11.57
C ASP A 91 -1.06 12.90 11.63
N GLY A 92 -0.24 12.28 10.77
CA GLY A 92 -0.09 10.82 10.68
C GLY A 92 -1.31 10.08 10.12
N GLN A 93 -2.36 10.78 9.70
CA GLN A 93 -3.61 10.17 9.23
C GLN A 93 -3.63 9.84 7.74
N ARG A 94 -2.64 10.32 6.99
CA ARG A 94 -2.54 10.18 5.53
C ARG A 94 -1.18 9.63 5.14
N ILE A 95 -1.15 8.77 4.13
CA ILE A 95 0.05 8.10 3.60
C ILE A 95 0.18 8.33 2.10
N GLN A 96 1.40 8.55 1.64
CA GLN A 96 1.78 8.64 0.23
C GLN A 96 2.94 7.69 -0.05
N ALA A 97 3.01 7.14 -1.26
CA ALA A 97 4.20 6.43 -1.72
C ALA A 97 5.20 7.41 -2.34
N LEU A 98 6.46 7.35 -1.90
CA LEU A 98 7.60 8.10 -2.44
C LEU A 98 8.26 7.34 -3.58
#